data_AF-A0A9W9I3N6-F1
#
_entry.id   AF-A0A9W9I3N6-F1
#
_cell.length_a   1.000
_cell.length_b   1.000
_cell.length_c   1.000
_cell.angle_alpha   90.00
_cell.angle_beta   90.00
_cell.angle_gamma   90.00
#
_symmetry.space_group_name_H-M   'P 1'
#
loop_
_entity.id
_entity.type
_entity.pdbx_description
1 polymer ?
#
loop_
_entity_poly.entity_id
_entity_poly.type
_entity_poly.pdbx_seq_one_letter_code
_entity_poly.pdbx_strand_id
1 'polypeptide(L)'
;MARMQEELNNLYNRTIHQAVGRSHHQWRDTSVRISEQWAAWHSSTYKAFCANFGSHSTPSIREHRNWNDEVLQPIRDSLSSHWEAILNWLTSQVQSISENIASAFQEICSEIQAHIQLAPHALQNMVRSMNSRRQCIQDHVQNSLWSLFDKTELLQRDMLHGHPSSFISGLMHSAYISCQNEFGKGSDRRRKTIIRTQLQDSRFFPKHAHVTRVEYNKVLSECFDTLQGRVNQEIESLIRDFHSVVAGEGQIHEAQQAPELARALGERVERTEGALNKTYRVLKELRN
;
A
#
# COMPACT_ATOMS: atom_id res chain seq x y z
N MET A 1 3.20 10.81 -7.75
CA MET A 1 2.75 9.40 -7.85
C MET A 1 3.91 8.45 -8.09
N ALA A 2 4.60 8.48 -9.25
CA ALA A 2 5.74 7.61 -9.50
C ALA A 2 6.90 7.78 -8.49
N ARG A 3 7.24 9.02 -8.12
CA ARG A 3 8.23 9.32 -7.08
C ARG A 3 7.85 8.74 -5.72
N MET A 4 6.60 8.89 -5.32
CA MET A 4 6.11 8.34 -4.04
C MET A 4 6.16 6.81 -4.03
N GLN A 5 5.77 6.19 -5.14
CA GLN A 5 5.88 4.75 -5.34
C GLN A 5 7.35 4.30 -5.26
N GLU A 6 8.27 5.07 -5.84
CA GLU A 6 9.71 4.82 -5.77
C GLU A 6 10.27 5.01 -4.35
N GLU A 7 9.92 6.09 -3.65
CA GLU A 7 10.31 6.36 -2.26
C GLU A 7 9.86 5.25 -1.32
N LEU A 8 8.61 4.80 -1.48
CA LEU A 8 8.03 3.71 -0.70
C LEU A 8 8.71 2.36 -1.01
N ASN A 9 8.97 2.07 -2.29
CA ASN A 9 9.77 0.91 -2.69
C ASN A 9 11.20 0.95 -2.12
N ASN A 10 11.84 2.11 -2.16
CA ASN A 10 13.18 2.32 -1.61
C ASN A 10 13.18 2.15 -0.09
N LEU A 11 12.14 2.63 0.60
CA LEU A 11 11.95 2.41 2.03
C LEU A 11 11.85 0.91 2.32
N TYR A 12 10.96 0.18 1.65
CA TYR A 12 10.82 -1.27 1.81
C TYR A 12 12.13 -2.02 1.53
N ASN A 13 12.82 -1.67 0.44
CA ASN A 13 14.10 -2.31 0.07
C ASN A 13 15.15 -2.09 1.16
N ARG A 14 15.26 -0.86 1.67
CA ARG A 14 16.25 -0.48 2.67
C ARG A 14 15.95 -1.09 4.04
N THR A 15 14.68 -1.16 4.44
CA THR A 15 14.30 -1.58 5.80
C THR A 15 14.02 -3.08 5.87
N ILE A 16 13.15 -3.61 5.01
CA ILE A 16 12.70 -5.00 5.06
C ILE A 16 13.67 -5.91 4.30
N HIS A 17 13.95 -5.62 3.03
CA HIS A 17 14.74 -6.53 2.19
C HIS A 17 16.18 -6.70 2.70
N GLN A 18 16.83 -5.62 3.14
CA GLN A 18 18.17 -5.71 3.74
C GLN A 18 18.17 -6.46 5.07
N ALA A 19 17.17 -6.24 5.94
CA ALA A 19 17.05 -6.96 7.21
C ALA A 19 16.88 -8.47 6.99
N VAL A 20 16.04 -8.87 6.03
CA VAL A 20 15.91 -10.27 5.60
C VAL A 20 17.25 -10.83 5.14
N GLY A 21 17.96 -10.12 4.26
CA GLY A 21 19.25 -10.57 3.73
C GLY A 21 20.27 -10.86 4.84
N ARG A 22 20.33 -10.03 5.87
CA ARG A 22 21.28 -10.15 6.99
C ARG A 22 20.90 -11.25 7.98
N SER A 23 19.61 -11.50 8.20
CA SER A 23 19.14 -12.31 9.33
C SER A 23 18.60 -13.70 8.96
N HIS A 24 18.39 -14.00 7.67
CA HIS A 24 17.72 -15.23 7.24
C HIS A 24 18.41 -16.54 7.71
N HIS A 25 19.75 -16.57 7.79
CA HIS A 25 20.47 -17.72 8.33
C HIS A 25 20.20 -17.91 9.84
N GLN A 26 20.21 -16.83 10.60
CA GLN A 26 19.90 -16.85 12.04
C GLN A 26 18.45 -17.28 12.29
N TRP A 27 17.50 -16.81 11.47
CA TRP A 27 16.10 -17.23 11.54
C TRP A 27 15.98 -18.74 11.31
N ARG A 28 16.63 -19.27 10.27
CA ARG A 28 16.69 -20.71 10.00
C ARG A 28 17.21 -21.50 11.19
N ASP A 29 18.37 -21.13 11.72
CA ASP A 29 18.99 -21.87 12.81
C ASP A 29 18.12 -21.82 14.08
N THR A 30 17.45 -20.70 14.32
CA THR A 30 16.49 -20.55 15.41
C THR A 30 15.25 -21.42 15.21
N SER A 31 14.65 -21.45 14.01
CA SER A 31 13.48 -22.28 13.71
C SER A 31 13.80 -23.77 13.79
N VAL A 32 15.00 -24.20 13.39
CA VAL A 32 15.45 -25.58 13.59
C VAL A 32 15.52 -25.92 15.07
N ARG A 33 16.10 -25.05 15.90
CA ARG A 33 16.15 -25.24 17.36
C ARG A 33 14.76 -25.27 18.00
N ILE A 34 13.82 -24.43 17.54
CA ILE A 34 12.42 -24.47 17.97
C ILE A 34 11.81 -25.84 17.62
N SER A 35 12.04 -26.34 16.40
CA SER A 35 11.53 -27.66 15.98
C SER A 35 12.06 -28.83 16.80
N GLU A 36 13.28 -28.72 17.35
CA GLU A 36 13.87 -29.72 18.25
C GLU A 36 13.13 -29.79 19.58
N GLN A 37 12.62 -28.65 20.08
CA GLN A 37 11.78 -28.62 21.28
C GLN A 37 10.48 -29.37 21.06
N TRP A 38 9.82 -29.17 19.91
CA TRP A 38 8.63 -29.93 19.55
C TRP A 38 8.93 -31.42 19.37
N ALA A 39 10.11 -31.75 18.83
CA ALA A 39 10.51 -33.15 18.60
C ALA A 39 10.67 -33.96 19.89
N ALA A 40 10.87 -33.29 21.04
CA ALA A 40 10.87 -33.91 22.36
C ALA A 40 9.47 -34.30 22.85
N TRP A 41 8.39 -33.80 22.22
CA TRP A 41 7.02 -34.11 22.62
C TRP A 41 6.65 -35.56 22.29
N HIS A 42 5.71 -36.11 23.06
CA HIS A 42 5.17 -37.44 22.84
C HIS A 42 4.56 -37.55 21.43
N SER A 43 4.69 -38.72 20.81
CA SER A 43 4.32 -38.94 19.40
C SER A 43 2.85 -38.63 19.09
N SER A 44 1.93 -38.92 20.03
CA SER A 44 0.52 -38.57 19.89
C SER A 44 0.27 -37.05 19.89
N THR A 45 0.99 -36.31 20.74
CA THR A 45 0.93 -34.84 20.79
C THR A 45 1.47 -34.25 19.49
N TYR A 46 2.65 -34.68 19.06
CA TYR A 46 3.25 -34.19 17.81
C TYR A 46 2.35 -34.46 16.60
N LYS A 47 1.77 -35.66 16.52
CA LYS A 47 0.79 -36.04 15.49
C LYS A 47 -0.44 -35.14 15.53
N ALA A 48 -0.98 -34.83 16.70
CA ALA A 48 -2.15 -33.98 16.84
C ALA A 48 -1.88 -32.55 16.32
N PHE A 49 -0.71 -31.97 16.61
CA PHE A 49 -0.31 -30.69 16.05
C PHE A 49 -0.16 -30.74 14.53
N CYS A 50 0.46 -31.78 13.97
CA CYS A 50 0.55 -31.96 12.52
C CYS A 50 -0.84 -32.07 11.84
N ALA A 51 -1.79 -32.72 12.50
CA ALA A 51 -3.18 -32.85 12.03
C ALA A 51 -3.94 -31.51 12.02
N ASN A 52 -3.53 -30.56 12.86
CA ASN A 52 -4.13 -29.24 13.00
C ASN A 52 -3.20 -28.13 12.49
N PHE A 53 -2.37 -28.43 11.49
CA PHE A 53 -1.50 -27.46 10.82
C PHE A 53 -0.61 -26.64 11.77
N GLY A 54 -0.17 -27.27 12.87
CA GLY A 54 0.70 -26.66 13.88
C GLY A 54 -0.02 -25.75 14.87
N SER A 55 -1.34 -25.55 14.78
CA SER A 55 -2.11 -24.70 15.70
C SER A 55 -3.07 -25.55 16.53
N HIS A 56 -2.67 -25.93 17.75
CA HIS A 56 -3.49 -26.79 18.60
C HIS A 56 -3.10 -26.69 20.08
N SER A 57 -3.83 -27.41 20.92
CA SER A 57 -3.56 -27.68 22.32
C SER A 57 -3.84 -29.14 22.60
N THR A 58 -3.11 -29.74 23.51
CA THR A 58 -3.37 -31.10 24.00
C THR A 58 -3.44 -31.10 25.52
N PRO A 59 -4.05 -32.11 26.17
CA PRO A 59 -4.07 -32.18 27.64
C PRO A 59 -2.67 -32.13 28.29
N SER A 60 -1.64 -32.59 27.57
CA SER A 60 -0.24 -32.54 28.00
C SER A 60 0.40 -31.15 27.90
N ILE A 61 0.05 -30.36 26.88
CA ILE A 61 0.61 -29.01 26.65
C ILE A 61 -0.25 -27.93 27.35
N ARG A 62 -1.55 -28.19 27.54
CA ARG A 62 -2.60 -27.36 28.19
C ARG A 62 -2.87 -26.00 27.54
N GLU A 63 -1.83 -25.31 27.08
CA GLU A 63 -1.90 -24.04 26.38
C GLU A 63 -2.09 -24.24 24.87
N HIS A 64 -2.77 -23.28 24.23
CA HIS A 64 -2.80 -23.21 22.78
C HIS A 64 -1.44 -22.77 22.24
N ARG A 65 -0.89 -23.54 21.31
CA ARG A 65 0.38 -23.28 20.67
C ARG A 65 0.19 -23.20 19.17
N ASN A 66 1.00 -22.37 18.53
CA ASN A 66 1.01 -22.19 17.09
C ASN A 66 2.44 -22.25 16.57
N TRP A 67 2.80 -23.39 16.00
CA TRP A 67 4.14 -23.65 15.48
C TRP A 67 4.57 -22.66 14.40
N ASN A 68 3.63 -22.22 13.55
CA ASN A 68 3.91 -21.23 12.52
C ASN A 68 4.21 -19.86 13.16
N ASP A 69 3.51 -19.49 14.23
CA ASP A 69 3.77 -18.25 14.95
C ASP A 69 5.12 -18.28 15.69
N GLU A 70 5.43 -19.41 16.32
CA GLU A 70 6.69 -19.61 17.04
C GLU A 70 7.91 -19.50 16.14
N VAL A 71 7.87 -20.07 14.92
CA VAL A 71 8.98 -19.94 13.97
C VAL A 71 9.11 -18.53 13.38
N LEU A 72 8.02 -17.75 13.40
CA LEU A 72 8.04 -16.35 12.97
C LEU A 72 8.50 -15.38 14.05
N GLN A 73 8.61 -15.80 15.32
CA GLN A 73 9.03 -14.91 16.40
C GLN A 73 10.34 -14.16 16.11
N PRO A 74 11.43 -14.79 15.61
CA PRO A 74 12.66 -14.07 15.29
C PRO A 74 12.50 -13.05 14.16
N ILE A 75 11.56 -13.32 13.23
CA ILE A 75 11.25 -12.40 12.13
C ILE A 75 10.49 -11.20 12.68
N ARG A 76 9.45 -11.44 13.48
CA ARG A 76 8.66 -10.42 14.17
C ARG A 76 9.56 -9.47 14.96
N ASP A 77 10.39 -10.02 15.84
CA ASP A 77 11.31 -9.23 16.67
C ASP A 77 12.23 -8.34 15.84
N SER A 78 12.63 -8.82 14.65
CA SER A 78 13.53 -8.07 13.76
C SER A 78 12.84 -7.09 12.82
N LEU A 79 11.58 -7.32 12.45
CA LEU A 79 10.91 -6.59 11.36
C LEU A 79 9.75 -5.69 11.82
N SER A 80 9.19 -5.88 13.02
CA SER A 80 8.03 -5.09 13.47
C SER A 80 8.27 -3.58 13.36
N SER A 81 9.39 -3.09 13.89
CA SER A 81 9.73 -1.66 13.83
C SER A 81 9.97 -1.15 12.41
N HIS A 82 10.44 -2.01 11.51
CA HIS A 82 10.65 -1.66 10.10
C HIS A 82 9.32 -1.51 9.36
N TRP A 83 8.33 -2.33 9.69
CA TRP A 83 6.96 -2.19 9.17
C TRP A 83 6.25 -0.97 9.76
N GLU A 84 6.38 -0.74 11.06
CA GLU A 84 5.87 0.48 11.72
C GLU A 84 6.43 1.75 11.07
N ALA A 85 7.72 1.76 10.69
CA ALA A 85 8.31 2.89 9.98
C ALA A 85 7.66 3.14 8.60
N ILE A 86 7.28 2.07 7.87
CA ILE A 86 6.57 2.19 6.59
C ILE A 86 5.15 2.74 6.81
N LEU A 87 4.42 2.21 7.79
CA LEU A 87 3.07 2.66 8.11
C LEU A 87 3.05 4.12 8.59
N ASN A 88 3.96 4.51 9.47
CA ASN A 88 4.11 5.89 9.92
C ASN A 88 4.44 6.84 8.77
N TRP A 89 5.31 6.41 7.84
CA TRP A 89 5.59 7.18 6.63
C TRP A 89 4.32 7.37 5.79
N LEU A 90 3.54 6.31 5.54
CA LEU A 90 2.27 6.40 4.80
C LEU A 90 1.30 7.40 5.46
N THR A 91 1.13 7.34 6.77
CA THR A 91 0.30 8.31 7.51
C THR A 91 0.79 9.75 7.33
N SER A 92 2.11 9.98 7.38
CA SER A 92 2.67 11.32 7.15
C SER A 92 2.39 11.84 5.73
N GLN A 93 2.38 10.95 4.73
CA GLN A 93 2.11 11.31 3.34
C GLN A 93 0.65 11.74 3.12
N VAL A 94 -0.31 11.14 3.85
CA VAL A 94 -1.72 11.54 3.78
C VAL A 94 -1.87 13.03 4.09
N GLN A 95 -1.25 13.49 5.19
CA GLN A 95 -1.33 14.90 5.59
C GLN A 95 -0.59 15.81 4.61
N SER A 96 0.66 15.47 4.29
CA SER A 96 1.51 16.32 3.44
C SER A 96 0.93 16.51 2.04
N ILE A 97 0.42 15.46 1.40
CA ILE A 97 -0.17 15.60 0.06
C ILE A 97 -1.47 16.41 0.13
N SER A 98 -2.30 16.19 1.15
CA SER A 98 -3.57 16.90 1.31
C SER A 98 -3.36 18.41 1.44
N GLU A 99 -2.34 18.82 2.18
CA GLU A 99 -1.90 20.22 2.31
C GLU A 99 -1.37 20.77 0.99
N ASN A 100 -0.53 20.01 0.28
CA ASN A 100 0.01 20.44 -1.02
C ASN A 100 -1.10 20.65 -2.07
N ILE A 101 -2.10 19.77 -2.12
CA ILE A 101 -3.27 19.93 -2.99
C ILE A 101 -4.07 21.16 -2.60
N ALA A 102 -4.29 21.38 -1.30
CA ALA A 102 -5.02 22.53 -0.81
C ALA A 102 -4.33 23.84 -1.23
N SER A 103 -3.02 23.95 -1.01
CA SER A 103 -2.21 25.11 -1.38
C SER A 103 -2.23 25.36 -2.88
N ALA A 104 -2.01 24.33 -3.70
CA ALA A 104 -1.99 24.47 -5.16
C ALA A 104 -3.32 24.96 -5.75
N PHE A 105 -4.46 24.46 -5.24
CA PHE A 105 -5.77 24.93 -5.68
C PHE A 105 -6.09 26.33 -5.13
N GLN A 106 -5.64 26.64 -3.91
CA GLN A 106 -5.84 27.96 -3.32
C GLN A 106 -5.13 29.05 -4.13
N GLU A 107 -3.90 28.80 -4.58
CA GLU A 107 -3.14 29.71 -5.46
C GLU A 107 -3.93 30.02 -6.74
N ILE A 108 -4.40 28.99 -7.45
CA ILE A 108 -5.18 29.18 -8.69
C ILE A 108 -6.50 29.93 -8.42
N CYS A 109 -7.24 29.54 -7.37
CA CYS A 109 -8.49 30.21 -7.03
C CYS A 109 -8.27 31.68 -6.68
N SER A 110 -7.19 32.01 -5.96
CA SER A 110 -6.83 33.40 -5.63
C SER A 110 -6.52 34.22 -6.89
N GLU A 111 -5.82 33.65 -7.88
CA GLU A 111 -5.56 34.31 -9.16
C GLU A 111 -6.85 34.59 -9.94
N ILE A 112 -7.78 33.63 -10.00
CA ILE A 112 -9.08 33.82 -10.65
C ILE A 112 -9.90 34.91 -9.91
N GLN A 113 -9.91 34.86 -8.58
CA GLN A 113 -10.68 35.76 -7.73
C GLN A 113 -10.19 37.21 -7.81
N ALA A 114 -8.87 37.43 -7.95
CA ALA A 114 -8.28 38.75 -8.16
C ALA A 114 -8.86 39.47 -9.40
N HIS A 115 -9.52 38.72 -10.26
CA HIS A 115 -10.02 39.18 -11.52
C HIS A 115 -11.53 38.97 -11.74
N ILE A 116 -12.26 38.69 -10.66
CA ILE A 116 -13.69 38.34 -10.69
C ILE A 116 -14.56 39.39 -11.41
N GLN A 117 -14.19 40.68 -11.33
CA GLN A 117 -14.97 41.80 -11.88
C GLN A 117 -15.10 41.77 -13.41
N LEU A 118 -14.23 41.02 -14.09
CA LEU A 118 -14.23 40.96 -15.55
C LEU A 118 -15.29 40.01 -16.12
N ALA A 119 -15.72 39.01 -15.36
CA ALA A 119 -16.82 38.13 -15.74
C ALA A 119 -17.38 37.50 -14.45
N PRO A 120 -18.12 38.27 -13.63
CA PRO A 120 -18.44 37.88 -12.25
C PRO A 120 -19.12 36.52 -12.16
N HIS A 121 -20.11 36.26 -12.99
CA HIS A 121 -20.85 35.00 -12.95
C HIS A 121 -20.03 33.81 -13.44
N ALA A 122 -19.33 33.95 -14.58
CA ALA A 122 -18.51 32.88 -15.15
C ALA A 122 -17.34 32.50 -14.22
N LEU A 123 -16.61 33.49 -13.71
CA LEU A 123 -15.45 33.25 -12.86
C LEU A 123 -15.85 32.79 -11.44
N GLN A 124 -17.00 33.22 -10.91
CA GLN A 124 -17.52 32.65 -9.65
C GLN A 124 -17.89 31.17 -9.80
N ASN A 125 -18.56 30.81 -10.89
CA ASN A 125 -18.91 29.41 -11.17
C ASN A 125 -17.65 28.55 -11.33
N MET A 126 -16.62 29.11 -11.96
CA MET A 126 -15.33 28.47 -12.13
C MET A 126 -14.61 28.22 -10.79
N VAL A 127 -14.54 29.22 -9.90
CA VAL A 127 -13.98 29.04 -8.54
C VAL A 127 -14.76 27.97 -7.76
N ARG A 128 -16.09 27.94 -7.89
CA ARG A 128 -16.91 26.88 -7.27
C ARG A 128 -16.57 25.50 -7.83
N SER A 129 -16.45 25.36 -9.15
CA SER A 129 -16.03 24.09 -9.79
C SER A 129 -14.64 23.66 -9.30
N MET A 130 -13.67 24.58 -9.28
CA MET A 130 -12.31 24.33 -8.77
C MET A 130 -12.32 23.80 -7.34
N ASN A 131 -13.10 24.41 -6.44
CA ASN A 131 -13.20 23.95 -5.05
C ASN A 131 -13.85 22.56 -4.94
N SER A 132 -14.87 22.28 -5.76
CA SER A 132 -15.48 20.95 -5.82
C SER A 132 -14.49 19.89 -6.31
N ARG A 133 -13.75 20.17 -7.38
CA ARG A 133 -12.74 19.26 -7.95
C ARG A 133 -11.57 19.05 -6.99
N ARG A 134 -11.13 20.10 -6.29
CA ARG A 134 -10.14 20.00 -5.21
C ARG A 134 -10.59 18.98 -4.17
N GLN A 135 -11.84 19.09 -3.69
CA GLN A 135 -12.37 18.16 -2.70
C GLN A 135 -12.38 16.73 -3.24
N CYS A 136 -12.86 16.51 -4.47
CA CYS A 136 -12.85 15.17 -5.09
C CYS A 136 -11.43 14.59 -5.19
N ILE A 137 -10.44 15.39 -5.62
CA ILE A 137 -9.05 14.97 -5.70
C ILE A 137 -8.48 14.64 -4.30
N GLN A 138 -8.75 15.49 -3.30
CA GLN A 138 -8.34 15.23 -1.92
C GLN A 138 -8.93 13.93 -1.39
N ASP A 139 -10.23 13.71 -1.59
CA ASP A 139 -10.92 12.49 -1.18
C ASP A 139 -10.35 11.26 -1.88
N HIS A 140 -10.06 11.34 -3.20
CA HIS A 140 -9.46 10.25 -3.94
C HIS A 140 -8.06 9.90 -3.43
N VAL A 141 -7.22 10.91 -3.19
CA VAL A 141 -5.87 10.73 -2.65
C VAL A 141 -5.92 10.11 -1.26
N GLN A 142 -6.68 10.72 -0.35
CA GLN A 142 -6.81 10.26 1.03
C GLN A 142 -7.33 8.81 1.08
N ASN A 143 -8.40 8.50 0.37
CA ASN A 143 -8.96 7.14 0.35
C ASN A 143 -7.98 6.12 -0.24
N SER A 144 -7.22 6.49 -1.26
CA SER A 144 -6.24 5.58 -1.87
C SER A 144 -5.06 5.33 -0.93
N LEU A 145 -4.55 6.36 -0.26
CA LEU A 145 -3.46 6.21 0.71
C LEU A 145 -3.88 5.44 1.96
N TRP A 146 -5.10 5.65 2.48
CA TRP A 146 -5.64 4.82 3.56
C TRP A 146 -5.85 3.37 3.11
N SER A 147 -6.34 3.14 1.90
CA SER A 147 -6.41 1.79 1.35
C SER A 147 -5.03 1.13 1.22
N LEU A 148 -4.00 1.89 0.83
CA LEU A 148 -2.62 1.41 0.80
C LEU A 148 -2.11 1.09 2.21
N PHE A 149 -2.41 1.93 3.20
CA PHE A 149 -2.10 1.69 4.60
C PHE A 149 -2.71 0.38 5.08
N ASP A 150 -4.02 0.20 4.94
CA ASP A 150 -4.75 -0.99 5.40
C ASP A 150 -4.19 -2.27 4.73
N LYS A 151 -3.97 -2.21 3.41
CA LYS A 151 -3.37 -3.34 2.68
C LYS A 151 -1.94 -3.62 3.14
N THR A 152 -1.15 -2.59 3.47
CA THR A 152 0.22 -2.75 3.98
C THR A 152 0.21 -3.35 5.39
N GLU A 153 -0.72 -2.97 6.25
CA GLU A 153 -0.92 -3.56 7.58
C GLU A 153 -1.32 -5.04 7.47
N LEU A 154 -2.20 -5.39 6.53
CA LEU A 154 -2.54 -6.78 6.24
C LEU A 154 -1.30 -7.58 5.79
N LEU A 155 -0.46 -7.02 4.93
CA LEU A 155 0.80 -7.66 4.51
C LEU A 155 1.78 -7.85 5.68
N GLN A 156 1.90 -6.85 6.56
CA GLN A 156 2.68 -6.99 7.79
C GLN A 156 2.14 -8.14 8.63
N ARG A 157 0.82 -8.18 8.86
CA ARG A 157 0.18 -9.24 9.63
C ARG A 157 0.47 -10.62 9.04
N ASP A 158 0.25 -10.78 7.74
CA ASP A 158 0.41 -12.04 7.02
C ASP A 158 1.89 -12.50 6.93
N MET A 159 2.84 -11.55 7.03
CA MET A 159 4.29 -11.83 7.10
C MET A 159 4.75 -12.21 8.52
N LEU A 160 4.24 -11.54 9.55
CA LEU A 160 4.77 -11.62 10.92
C LEU A 160 3.99 -12.53 11.87
N HIS A 161 2.80 -12.99 11.47
CA HIS A 161 1.94 -13.81 12.33
C HIS A 161 1.48 -15.09 11.63
N GLY A 162 1.47 -16.18 12.40
CA GLY A 162 1.06 -17.49 11.92
C GLY A 162 -0.46 -17.67 12.02
N HIS A 163 -1.24 -17.20 11.05
CA HIS A 163 -2.68 -17.52 10.95
C HIS A 163 -2.97 -18.38 9.72
N PRO A 164 -4.17 -18.99 9.56
CA PRO A 164 -4.43 -19.95 8.48
C PRO A 164 -4.15 -19.44 7.07
N SER A 165 -4.39 -18.16 6.81
CA SER A 165 -4.13 -17.49 5.52
C SER A 165 -2.75 -16.80 5.42
N SER A 166 -1.90 -16.91 6.43
CA SER A 166 -0.56 -16.26 6.42
C SER A 166 0.38 -16.92 5.41
N PHE A 167 1.43 -16.19 5.02
CA PHE A 167 2.42 -16.71 4.07
C PHE A 167 3.15 -17.95 4.62
N ILE A 168 3.44 -17.96 5.93
CA ILE A 168 4.09 -19.10 6.58
C ILE A 168 3.19 -20.35 6.55
N SER A 169 1.88 -20.19 6.70
CA SER A 169 0.93 -21.30 6.63
C SER A 169 0.90 -21.92 5.23
N GLY A 170 0.94 -21.10 4.18
CA GLY A 170 1.08 -21.58 2.81
C GLY A 170 2.38 -22.37 2.59
N LEU A 171 3.51 -21.87 3.13
CA LEU A 171 4.80 -22.54 3.02
C LEU A 171 4.91 -23.84 3.82
N MET A 172 4.27 -23.91 4.98
CA MET A 172 4.29 -25.09 5.85
C MET A 172 3.24 -26.14 5.49
N HIS A 173 2.23 -25.77 4.69
CA HIS A 173 1.07 -26.61 4.41
C HIS A 173 1.44 -28.01 3.89
N SER A 174 2.32 -28.08 2.89
CA SER A 174 2.75 -29.36 2.29
C SER A 174 3.46 -30.27 3.29
N ALA A 175 4.23 -29.71 4.23
CA ALA A 175 4.91 -30.47 5.28
C ALA A 175 3.90 -31.05 6.27
N TYR A 176 2.86 -30.30 6.65
CA TYR A 176 1.78 -30.80 7.50
C TYR A 176 0.99 -31.91 6.82
N ILE A 177 0.59 -31.73 5.56
CA ILE A 177 -0.11 -32.77 4.78
C ILE A 177 0.74 -34.04 4.68
N SER A 178 2.04 -33.90 4.40
CA SER A 178 2.96 -35.05 4.37
C SER A 178 3.01 -35.78 5.72
N CYS A 179 3.02 -35.04 6.84
CA CYS A 179 2.98 -35.63 8.18
C CYS A 179 1.67 -36.35 8.49
N GLN A 180 0.54 -35.88 7.97
CA GLN A 180 -0.76 -36.51 8.13
C GLN A 180 -0.84 -37.86 7.40
N ASN A 181 -0.13 -37.97 6.27
CA ASN A 181 -0.04 -39.19 5.46
C ASN A 181 0.95 -40.23 6.00
N GLU A 182 1.65 -39.95 7.10
CA GLU A 182 2.60 -40.89 7.70
C GLU A 182 1.88 -41.92 8.58
N PHE A 183 2.17 -43.21 8.40
CA PHE A 183 1.56 -44.30 9.20
C PHE A 183 2.55 -45.43 9.54
N GLY A 184 2.16 -46.30 10.47
CA GLY A 184 2.94 -47.47 10.85
C GLY A 184 4.18 -47.19 11.69
N LYS A 185 5.03 -48.22 11.82
CA LYS A 185 6.26 -48.18 12.61
C LYS A 185 7.22 -47.11 12.07
N GLY A 186 7.75 -46.30 12.97
CA GLY A 186 8.67 -45.20 12.63
C GLY A 186 8.00 -43.92 12.10
N SER A 187 6.67 -43.85 12.02
CA SER A 187 5.96 -42.66 11.52
C SER A 187 6.25 -41.40 12.34
N ASP A 188 6.43 -41.51 13.66
CA ASP A 188 6.84 -40.38 14.52
C ASP A 188 8.16 -39.75 14.05
N ARG A 189 9.20 -40.58 13.86
CA ARG A 189 10.51 -40.15 13.36
C ARG A 189 10.39 -39.48 11.99
N ARG A 190 9.57 -40.03 11.09
CA ARG A 190 9.38 -39.46 9.74
C ARG A 190 8.68 -38.11 9.79
N ARG A 191 7.60 -37.93 10.58
CA ARG A 191 6.95 -36.62 10.78
C ARG A 191 7.92 -35.55 11.28
N LYS A 192 8.70 -35.88 12.31
CA LYS A 192 9.73 -34.97 12.87
C LYS A 192 10.79 -34.61 11.82
N THR A 193 11.20 -35.59 11.01
CA THR A 193 12.14 -35.37 9.90
C THR A 193 11.56 -34.45 8.83
N ILE A 194 10.28 -34.61 8.46
CA ILE A 194 9.60 -33.77 7.46
C ILE A 194 9.58 -32.31 7.91
N ILE A 195 9.09 -32.01 9.12
CA ILE A 195 9.02 -30.64 9.63
C ILE A 195 10.42 -30.03 9.76
N ARG A 196 11.39 -30.77 10.31
CA ARG A 196 12.77 -30.30 10.41
C ARG A 196 13.37 -29.98 9.04
N THR A 197 13.19 -30.87 8.06
CA THR A 197 13.72 -30.69 6.69
C THR A 197 13.13 -29.45 6.04
N GLN A 198 11.83 -29.19 6.23
CA GLN A 198 11.17 -28.00 5.71
C GLN A 198 11.79 -26.72 6.29
N LEU A 199 12.00 -26.67 7.61
CA LEU A 199 12.58 -25.50 8.28
C LEU A 199 14.09 -25.34 8.03
N GLN A 200 14.77 -26.44 7.69
CA GLN A 200 16.19 -26.44 7.36
C GLN A 200 16.48 -26.03 5.91
N ASP A 201 15.47 -26.04 5.01
CA ASP A 201 15.63 -25.56 3.62
C ASP A 201 16.18 -24.12 3.65
N SER A 202 17.37 -23.93 3.08
CA SER A 202 18.02 -22.62 3.02
C SER A 202 17.19 -21.59 2.25
N ARG A 203 16.22 -22.04 1.45
CA ARG A 203 15.29 -21.19 0.69
C ARG A 203 13.99 -20.91 1.42
N PHE A 204 13.72 -21.49 2.60
CA PHE A 204 12.46 -21.31 3.31
C PHE A 204 12.16 -19.84 3.62
N PHE A 205 13.05 -19.16 4.34
CA PHE A 205 12.90 -17.74 4.67
C PHE A 205 13.06 -16.80 3.46
N PRO A 206 13.98 -17.05 2.51
CA PRO A 206 13.99 -16.32 1.25
C PRO A 206 12.67 -16.43 0.47
N LYS A 207 12.03 -17.60 0.42
CA LYS A 207 10.70 -17.78 -0.19
C LYS A 207 9.64 -17.00 0.55
N HIS A 208 9.64 -17.03 1.89
CA HIS A 208 8.72 -16.24 2.73
C HIS A 208 8.80 -14.74 2.40
N ALA A 209 10.02 -14.19 2.41
CA ALA A 209 10.24 -12.78 2.05
C ALA A 209 9.90 -12.47 0.59
N HIS A 210 10.14 -13.41 -0.33
CA HIS A 210 9.80 -13.23 -1.74
C HIS A 210 8.29 -13.13 -1.95
N VAL A 211 7.49 -14.01 -1.33
CA VAL A 211 6.03 -13.96 -1.42
C VAL A 211 5.51 -12.63 -0.90
N THR A 212 6.00 -12.18 0.26
CA THR A 212 5.62 -10.86 0.80
C THR A 212 5.99 -9.72 -0.15
N ARG A 213 7.16 -9.77 -0.79
CA ARG A 213 7.59 -8.73 -1.75
C ARG A 213 6.71 -8.70 -3.00
N VAL A 214 6.32 -9.85 -3.52
CA VAL A 214 5.43 -9.94 -4.70
C VAL A 214 4.08 -9.32 -4.39
N GLU A 215 3.46 -9.70 -3.27
CA GLU A 215 2.17 -9.13 -2.86
C GLU A 215 2.26 -7.64 -2.53
N TYR A 216 3.36 -7.19 -1.91
CA TYR A 216 3.62 -5.78 -1.67
C TYR A 216 3.69 -4.97 -2.96
N ASN A 217 4.47 -5.41 -3.94
CA ASN A 217 4.58 -4.73 -5.23
C ASN A 217 3.26 -4.68 -5.99
N LYS A 218 2.44 -5.73 -5.86
CA LYS A 218 1.09 -5.79 -6.43
C LYS A 218 0.16 -4.76 -5.78
N VAL A 219 0.07 -4.76 -4.45
CA VAL A 219 -0.72 -3.79 -3.68
C VAL A 219 -0.33 -2.36 -4.05
N LEU A 220 0.98 -2.11 -4.14
CA LEU A 220 1.52 -0.81 -4.49
C LEU A 220 1.07 -0.39 -5.90
N SER A 221 1.32 -1.24 -6.91
CA SER A 221 1.00 -0.90 -8.31
C SER A 221 -0.49 -0.68 -8.51
N GLU A 222 -1.34 -1.60 -8.00
CA GLU A 222 -2.80 -1.46 -8.10
C GLU A 222 -3.32 -0.16 -7.47
N CYS A 223 -2.78 0.23 -6.31
CA CYS A 223 -3.18 1.45 -5.63
C CYS A 223 -2.77 2.71 -6.41
N PHE A 224 -1.51 2.76 -6.87
CA PHE A 224 -0.99 3.93 -7.60
C PHE A 224 -1.63 4.07 -8.98
N ASP A 225 -1.88 2.97 -9.69
CA ASP A 225 -2.57 2.96 -10.99
C ASP A 225 -4.02 3.46 -10.84
N THR A 226 -4.73 2.99 -9.81
CA THR A 226 -6.11 3.41 -9.53
C THR A 226 -6.18 4.89 -9.18
N LEU A 227 -5.29 5.37 -8.30
CA LEU A 227 -5.27 6.77 -7.90
C LEU A 227 -4.89 7.68 -9.08
N GLN A 228 -3.91 7.28 -9.90
CA GLN A 228 -3.53 8.01 -11.10
C GLN A 228 -4.71 8.13 -12.08
N GLY A 229 -5.45 7.05 -12.31
CA GLY A 229 -6.64 7.08 -13.16
C GLY A 229 -7.70 8.07 -12.68
N ARG A 230 -8.00 8.07 -11.38
CA ARG A 230 -9.00 8.97 -10.78
C ARG A 230 -8.58 10.44 -10.83
N VAL A 231 -7.33 10.75 -10.46
CA VAL A 231 -6.83 12.12 -10.49
C VAL A 231 -6.80 12.67 -11.92
N ASN A 232 -6.39 11.86 -12.90
CA ASN A 232 -6.40 12.28 -14.30
C ASN A 232 -7.82 12.61 -14.79
N GLN A 233 -8.82 11.80 -14.42
CA GLN A 233 -10.22 12.07 -14.78
C GLN A 233 -10.73 13.40 -14.22
N GLU A 234 -10.37 13.73 -12.98
CA GLU A 234 -10.74 15.02 -12.36
C GLU A 234 -10.08 16.20 -13.06
N ILE A 235 -8.78 16.09 -13.37
CA ILE A 235 -8.03 17.14 -14.08
C ILE A 235 -8.56 17.33 -15.50
N GLU A 236 -8.79 16.26 -16.25
CA GLU A 236 -9.35 16.35 -17.61
C GLU A 236 -10.75 16.98 -17.60
N SER A 237 -11.56 16.66 -16.59
CA SER A 237 -12.87 17.28 -16.43
C SER A 237 -12.76 18.77 -16.14
N LEU A 238 -11.81 19.15 -15.29
CA LEU A 238 -11.53 20.55 -15.00
C LEU A 238 -11.03 21.30 -16.25
N ILE A 239 -10.14 20.72 -17.04
CA ILE A 239 -9.71 21.32 -18.32
C ILE A 239 -10.90 21.51 -19.28
N ARG A 240 -11.83 20.54 -19.34
CA ARG A 240 -13.07 20.68 -20.12
C ARG A 240 -13.97 21.79 -19.59
N ASP A 241 -14.13 21.92 -18.28
CA ASP A 241 -14.91 22.99 -17.64
C ASP A 241 -14.32 24.37 -18.01
N PHE A 242 -12.98 24.48 -17.99
CA PHE A 242 -12.27 25.67 -18.47
C PHE A 242 -12.57 25.97 -19.93
N HIS A 243 -12.37 25.00 -20.83
CA HIS A 243 -12.68 25.20 -22.25
C HIS A 243 -14.15 25.51 -22.49
N SER A 244 -15.08 25.02 -21.67
CA SER A 244 -16.49 25.37 -21.78
C SER A 244 -16.78 26.81 -21.36
N VAL A 245 -16.05 27.37 -20.39
CA VAL A 245 -16.14 28.80 -20.05
C VAL A 245 -15.62 29.67 -21.20
N VAL A 246 -14.64 29.17 -21.96
CA VAL A 246 -14.04 29.86 -23.11
C VAL A 246 -14.89 29.73 -24.38
N ALA A 247 -15.34 28.52 -24.71
CA ALA A 247 -16.10 28.22 -25.93
C ALA A 247 -17.61 28.48 -25.77
N GLY A 248 -18.11 28.50 -24.53
CA GLY A 248 -19.49 28.80 -24.18
C GLY A 248 -19.89 30.28 -24.29
N GLU A 249 -18.99 31.16 -24.74
CA GLU A 249 -19.31 32.53 -25.19
C GLU A 249 -20.14 32.55 -26.49
N GLY A 250 -20.53 31.39 -27.02
CA GLY A 250 -21.49 31.24 -28.13
C GLY A 250 -22.98 31.38 -27.77
N GLN A 251 -23.36 31.44 -26.49
CA GLN A 251 -24.73 31.78 -26.05
C GLN A 251 -24.78 33.15 -25.34
N ILE A 252 -24.23 34.13 -26.06
CA ILE A 252 -24.61 35.54 -26.25
C ILE A 252 -25.74 36.07 -25.34
N HIS A 253 -25.34 36.96 -24.41
CA HIS A 253 -26.00 38.27 -24.26
C HIS A 253 -25.05 39.39 -23.80
N GLU A 254 -23.95 39.09 -23.08
CA GLU A 254 -23.00 40.11 -22.60
C GLU A 254 -21.74 40.30 -23.48
N ALA A 255 -21.19 39.24 -24.08
CA ALA A 255 -19.94 39.31 -24.85
C ALA A 255 -20.03 40.12 -26.16
N GLN A 256 -21.23 40.26 -26.75
CA GLN A 256 -21.45 41.15 -27.89
C GLN A 256 -21.43 42.64 -27.52
N GLN A 257 -21.53 42.98 -26.23
CA GLN A 257 -21.47 44.38 -25.76
C GLN A 257 -20.06 44.85 -25.40
N ALA A 258 -19.08 43.95 -25.28
CA ALA A 258 -17.72 44.32 -24.87
C ALA A 258 -16.64 43.38 -25.45
N PRO A 259 -16.17 43.60 -26.69
CA PRO A 259 -15.09 42.79 -27.30
C PRO A 259 -13.75 42.87 -26.54
N GLU A 260 -13.51 43.94 -25.78
CA GLU A 260 -12.36 44.01 -24.87
C GLU A 260 -12.47 43.03 -23.71
N LEU A 261 -13.70 42.69 -23.27
CA LEU A 261 -13.96 41.71 -22.22
C LEU A 261 -13.60 40.30 -22.70
N ALA A 262 -14.02 39.94 -23.92
CA ALA A 262 -13.72 38.65 -24.53
C ALA A 262 -12.20 38.47 -24.74
N ARG A 263 -11.50 39.53 -25.22
CA ARG A 263 -10.03 39.50 -25.36
C ARG A 263 -9.32 39.37 -24.01
N ALA A 264 -9.74 40.15 -23.02
CA ALA A 264 -9.15 40.10 -21.68
C ALA A 264 -9.48 38.77 -20.96
N LEU A 265 -10.62 38.13 -21.28
CA LEU A 265 -10.96 36.79 -20.82
C LEU A 265 -10.04 35.76 -21.48
N GLY A 266 -9.84 35.81 -22.80
CA GLY A 266 -8.92 34.92 -23.53
C GLY A 266 -7.48 34.98 -23.01
N GLU A 267 -6.91 36.19 -22.89
CA GLU A 267 -5.54 36.39 -22.35
C GLU A 267 -5.37 35.93 -20.89
N ARG A 268 -6.48 35.85 -20.13
CA ARG A 268 -6.47 35.39 -18.74
C ARG A 268 -6.76 33.91 -18.61
N VAL A 269 -7.56 33.35 -19.49
CA VAL A 269 -7.70 31.90 -19.67
C VAL A 269 -6.33 31.31 -19.99
N GLU A 270 -5.57 31.89 -20.92
CA GLU A 270 -4.21 31.43 -21.23
C GLU A 270 -3.28 31.50 -20.00
N ARG A 271 -3.42 32.53 -19.15
CA ARG A 271 -2.64 32.63 -17.90
C ARG A 271 -3.06 31.61 -16.86
N THR A 272 -4.36 31.42 -16.65
CA THR A 272 -4.87 30.42 -15.71
C THR A 272 -4.60 29.01 -16.22
N GLU A 273 -4.63 28.77 -17.54
CA GLU A 273 -4.15 27.56 -18.19
C GLU A 273 -2.65 27.36 -17.94
N GLY A 274 -1.86 28.43 -18.00
CA GLY A 274 -0.45 28.45 -17.58
C GLY A 274 -0.27 28.02 -16.11
N ALA A 275 -1.08 28.56 -15.20
CA ALA A 275 -1.08 28.19 -13.78
C ALA A 275 -1.55 26.75 -13.56
N LEU A 276 -2.56 26.28 -14.29
CA LEU A 276 -3.05 24.91 -14.20
C LEU A 276 -2.09 23.90 -14.80
N ASN A 277 -1.42 24.25 -15.89
CA ASN A 277 -0.29 23.49 -16.44
C ASN A 277 0.88 23.49 -15.47
N LYS A 278 1.06 24.54 -14.67
CA LYS A 278 2.04 24.58 -13.57
C LYS A 278 1.61 23.65 -12.44
N THR A 279 0.34 23.57 -12.07
CA THR A 279 -0.18 22.60 -11.11
C THR A 279 -0.11 21.16 -11.65
N TYR A 280 -0.38 20.96 -12.94
CA TYR A 280 -0.14 19.69 -13.63
C TYR A 280 1.36 19.35 -13.61
N ARG A 281 2.25 20.33 -13.80
CA ARG A 281 3.69 20.16 -13.62
C ARG A 281 4.05 19.86 -12.18
N VAL A 282 3.47 20.48 -11.16
CA VAL A 282 3.71 20.17 -9.74
C VAL A 282 3.24 18.74 -9.42
N LEU A 283 2.06 18.34 -9.88
CA LEU A 283 1.57 16.96 -9.78
C LEU A 283 2.45 15.95 -10.54
N LYS A 284 3.07 16.41 -11.64
CA LYS A 284 4.07 15.69 -12.44
C LYS A 284 5.50 15.86 -11.90
N GLU A 285 5.79 16.77 -10.98
CA GLU A 285 7.09 16.93 -10.32
C GLU A 285 7.08 16.11 -9.02
N LEU A 286 5.90 15.86 -8.44
CA LEU A 286 5.63 14.69 -7.59
C LEU A 286 5.83 13.33 -8.33
N ARG A 287 6.30 13.34 -9.59
CA ARG A 287 6.71 12.18 -10.42
C ARG A 287 8.24 12.08 -10.57
N ASN A 288 9.02 13.13 -10.25
CA ASN A 288 10.48 13.19 -10.39
C ASN A 288 11.18 13.36 -9.04
#